data_AF-A0A080WQ31-F1
#
_entry.id   AF-A0A080WQ31-F1
#
_cell.length_a   1.000
_cell.length_b   1.000
_cell.length_c   1.000
_cell.angle_alpha   90.00
_cell.angle_beta   90.00
_cell.angle_gamma   90.00
#
_symmetry.space_group_name_H-M   'P 1'
#
loop_
_entity.id
_entity.type
_entity.pdbx_description
1 polymer ?
#
loop_
_entity_poly.entity_id
_entity_poly.type
_entity_poly.pdbx_seq_one_letter_code
_entity_poly.pdbx_strand_id
1 'polypeptide(L)' 'MSTVRAINLLILGLGPTMRPISPETRRHINKLGIRVEVQDTRNAAAQFNLLATERGVQEVAAALLPIG' A
#
# COMPACT_ATOMS: atom_id res chain seq x y z
N MET A 1 19.65 -8.69 18.10
CA MET A 1 18.28 -8.13 18.11
C MET A 1 18.04 -7.54 16.72
N SER A 2 17.54 -8.33 15.79
CA SER A 2 17.37 -7.88 14.40
C SER A 2 16.17 -6.94 14.33
N THR A 3 16.40 -5.67 14.01
CA THR A 3 15.35 -4.69 13.77
C THR A 3 14.52 -5.14 12.57
N VAL A 4 13.36 -5.76 12.81
CA VAL A 4 12.35 -5.94 11.78
C VAL A 4 11.87 -4.53 11.42
N ARG A 5 12.24 -4.06 10.23
CA ARG A 5 11.78 -2.77 9.70
C ARG A 5 10.30 -2.93 9.31
N ALA A 6 9.41 -2.37 10.11
CA ALA A 6 7.98 -2.38 9.85
C ALA A 6 7.62 -1.24 8.87
N ILE A 7 6.83 -1.56 7.85
CA ILE A 7 6.21 -0.56 6.98
C ILE A 7 5.02 0.07 7.71
N ASN A 8 4.77 1.36 7.49
CA ASN A 8 3.66 2.07 8.14
C ASN A 8 2.44 2.21 7.22
N LEU A 9 2.65 2.16 5.90
CA LEU A 9 1.62 2.32 4.88
C LEU A 9 1.80 1.33 3.73
N LEU A 10 0.71 0.64 3.38
CA LEU A 10 0.55 -0.17 2.19
C LEU A 10 -0.45 0.48 1.23
N ILE A 11 -0.01 0.80 0.02
CA ILE A 11 -0.86 1.30 -1.06
C ILE A 11 -1.22 0.11 -1.97
N LEU A 12 -2.51 -0.17 -2.13
CA LEU A 12 -3.04 -1.24 -2.98
C LEU A 12 -3.61 -0.66 -4.27
N GLY A 13 -2.98 -0.97 -5.40
CA GLY A 13 -3.47 -0.69 -6.74
C GLY A 13 -4.21 -1.90 -7.32
N LEU A 14 -5.51 -1.76 -7.59
CA LEU A 14 -6.37 -2.89 -7.98
C LEU A 14 -6.64 -2.98 -9.50
N GLY A 15 -5.67 -2.54 -10.29
CA GLY A 15 -5.72 -2.58 -11.75
C GLY A 15 -6.38 -1.32 -12.32
N PRO A 16 -7.18 -1.41 -13.39
CA PRO A 16 -7.74 -0.24 -14.07
C PRO A 16 -8.77 0.54 -13.23
N THR A 17 -9.35 -0.08 -12.20
CA THR A 17 -10.41 0.52 -11.38
C THR A 17 -10.24 0.18 -9.91
N MET A 18 -10.69 1.07 -9.03
CA MET A 18 -10.71 0.81 -7.59
C MET A 18 -11.87 -0.12 -7.23
N ARG A 19 -11.60 -1.13 -6.40
CA ARG A 19 -12.62 -1.96 -5.75
C ARG A 19 -12.40 -2.02 -4.24
N PRO A 20 -13.45 -2.05 -3.41
CA PRO A 20 -13.27 -2.19 -1.98
C PRO A 20 -12.66 -3.58 -1.66
N ILE A 21 -11.65 -3.60 -0.79
CA ILE A 21 -11.18 -4.84 -0.18
C ILE A 21 -12.17 -5.28 0.91
N SER A 22 -12.21 -6.57 1.21
CA SER A 22 -13.07 -7.08 2.27
C SER A 22 -12.71 -6.43 3.63
N PRO A 23 -13.69 -6.22 4.53
CA PRO A 23 -13.41 -5.72 5.86
C PRO A 23 -12.45 -6.62 6.65
N GLU A 24 -12.48 -7.93 6.40
CA GLU A 24 -11.57 -8.90 7.01
C GLU A 24 -10.13 -8.69 6.57
N THR A 25 -9.89 -8.53 5.26
CA THR A 25 -8.56 -8.22 4.72
C THR A 25 -8.02 -6.91 5.31
N ARG A 26 -8.84 -5.85 5.36
CA ARG A 26 -8.46 -4.58 5.98
C ARG A 26 -8.11 -4.76 7.45
N ARG A 27 -8.92 -5.50 8.21
CA ARG A 27 -8.65 -5.79 9.63
C ARG A 27 -7.35 -6.57 9.82
N HIS A 28 -7.10 -7.56 8.97
CA HIS A 28 -5.88 -8.36 9.04
C HIS A 28 -4.63 -7.50 8.83
N ILE A 29 -4.63 -6.64 7.81
CA ILE A 29 -3.51 -5.72 7.53
C ILE A 29 -3.32 -4.74 8.71
N ASN A 30 -4.40 -4.14 9.20
CA ASN A 30 -4.33 -3.21 10.34
C ASN A 30 -3.78 -3.87 11.61
N LYS A 31 -4.07 -5.16 11.86
CA LYS A 31 -3.53 -5.90 13.02
C LYS A 31 -2.00 -6.06 12.98
N LEU A 32 -1.40 -5.93 11.80
CA LEU A 32 0.06 -5.92 11.63
C LEU A 32 0.68 -4.54 11.91
N GLY A 33 -0.12 -3.54 12.30
CA GLY A 33 0.33 -2.16 12.49
C GLY A 33 0.45 -1.36 11.18
N ILE A 34 -0.01 -1.93 10.06
CA ILE A 34 0.14 -1.35 8.73
C ILE A 34 -1.17 -0.66 8.34
N ARG A 35 -1.09 0.61 7.91
CA ARG A 35 -2.24 1.31 7.33
C ARG A 35 -2.42 0.89 5.87
N VAL A 36 -3.66 0.79 5.39
CA VAL A 36 -3.94 0.42 4.00
C VAL A 36 -4.79 1.46 3.26
N GLU A 37 -4.28 1.89 2.10
CA GLU A 37 -4.96 2.74 1.13
C GLU A 37 -5.22 1.96 -0.16
N VAL A 38 -6.40 2.14 -0.76
CA VAL A 38 -6.85 1.34 -1.91
C VAL A 38 -7.27 2.27 -3.04
N GLN A 39 -6.68 2.08 -4.21
CA GLN A 39 -6.88 2.91 -5.40
C GLN A 39 -6.85 2.03 -6.66
N ASP A 40 -7.15 2.60 -7.83
CA ASP A 40 -6.67 2.03 -9.09
C ASP A 40 -5.14 2.11 -9.15
N THR A 41 -4.53 1.28 -10.00
CA THR A 41 -3.07 1.13 -10.06
C THR A 41 -2.35 2.40 -10.49
N ARG A 42 -2.95 3.23 -11.36
CA ARG A 42 -2.29 4.46 -11.83
C ARG A 42 -2.14 5.45 -10.68
N ASN A 43 -3.22 5.67 -9.92
CA ASN A 43 -3.20 6.56 -8.77
C ASN A 43 -2.31 6.01 -7.65
N ALA A 44 -2.38 4.70 -7.39
CA ALA A 44 -1.53 4.04 -6.39
C ALA A 44 -0.03 4.20 -6.68
N ALA A 45 0.38 4.05 -7.94
CA ALA A 45 1.77 4.24 -8.36
C ALA A 45 2.22 5.69 -8.20
N ALA A 46 1.38 6.66 -8.56
CA ALA A 46 1.68 8.08 -8.40
C ALA A 46 1.89 8.45 -6.92
N GLN A 47 1.01 7.96 -6.05
CA GLN A 47 1.11 8.20 -4.61
C GLN A 47 2.36 7.54 -4.01
N PHE A 48 2.67 6.30 -4.41
CA PHE A 48 3.88 5.63 -3.98
C PHE A 48 5.13 6.41 -4.37
N ASN A 49 5.23 6.85 -5.63
CA ASN A 49 6.38 7.60 -6.12
C ASN A 49 6.63 8.89 -5.32
N LEU A 50 5.55 9.62 -5.00
CA LEU A 50 5.63 10.83 -4.18
C LEU A 50 6.12 10.50 -2.76
N LEU A 51 5.47 9.57 -2.08
CA LEU A 51 5.81 9.24 -0.68
C LEU A 51 7.18 8.58 -0.53
N ALA A 52 7.57 7.72 -1.47
CA ALA A 52 8.88 7.08 -1.47
C ALA A 52 10.01 8.12 -1.67
N THR A 53 9.73 9.20 -2.39
CA THR A 53 10.67 10.31 -2.57
C THR A 53 10.77 11.16 -1.29
N GLU A 54 9.64 11.46 -0.65
CA GLU A 54 9.60 12.35 0.52
C GLU A 54 10.05 11.69 1.83
N ARG A 55 9.67 10.43 2.06
CA ARG A 55 9.85 9.71 3.34
C ARG A 55 10.84 8.55 3.26
N GLY A 56 11.30 8.24 2.06
CA GLY A 56 12.10 7.07 1.77
C GLY A 56 11.28 5.78 1.68
N VAL A 57 11.82 4.80 0.97
CA VAL A 57 11.21 3.50 0.68
C VAL A 57 10.99 2.59 1.91
N GLN A 58 11.40 3.04 3.10
CA GLN A 58 11.31 2.23 4.33
C GLN A 58 9.96 2.39 5.05
N GLU A 59 9.21 3.46 4.76
CA GLU A 59 7.93 3.73 5.45
C GLU A 59 6.69 3.37 4.63
N VAL A 60 6.84 3.28 3.30
CA VAL A 60 5.75 3.04 2.35
C VAL A 60 6.06 1.87 1.44
N ALA A 61 5.07 1.01 1.21
CA ALA A 61 5.10 -0.05 0.23
C ALA A 61 3.89 0.04 -0.70
N ALA A 62 4.02 -0.49 -1.91
CA ALA A 62 2.92 -0.61 -2.86
C ALA A 62 2.80 -2.04 -3.39
N ALA A 63 1.57 -2.52 -3.53
CA ALA A 63 1.24 -3.73 -4.28
C ALA A 63 0.27 -3.36 -5.40
N LEU A 64 0.69 -3.57 -6.65
CA LEU A 64 0.04 -3.05 -7.85
C LEU A 64 -0.36 -4.19 -8.78
N LEU A 65 -1.65 -4.31 -9.07
CA LEU A 65 -2.13 -5.18 -10.14
C LEU A 65 -1.92 -4.49 -11.49
N PRO A 66 -1.47 -5.22 -12.53
CA PRO A 66 -1.30 -4.63 -13.86
C PRO A 66 -2.64 -4.14 -14.43
N ILE A 67 -2.56 -3.15 -15.31
CA ILE A 67 -3.72 -2.51 -15.96
C ILE A 67 -4.06 -3.23 -17.29
N GLY A 68 -3.20 -4.15 -17.75
CA GLY A 68 -3.38 -4.98 -18.94
C GLY A 68 -2.76 -6.35 -18.76
#